data_AF-A0A7S2AS62-F1
#
_entry.id   AF-A0A7S2AS62-F1
#
_cell.length_a   1.000
_cell.length_b   1.000
_cell.length_c   1.000
_cell.angle_alpha   90.00
_cell.angle_beta   90.00
_cell.angle_gamma   90.00
#
_symmetry.space_group_name_H-M   'P 1'
#
loop_
_entity.id
_entity.type
_entity.pdbx_description
1 polymer ?
#
loop_
_entity_poly.entity_id
_entity_poly.type
_entity_poly.pdbx_seq_one_letter_code
_entity_poly.pdbx_strand_id
1 'polypeptide(L)'
;AALRRGTPARLRDGLHYVLHAQPGKVQEALDTGSRMVEVDAGPTGCMLIRRGVFEVLQEAYPDLHCSISGSHAGRATHYDVWWRFFDTMVSEDGEFLGEDIAFCRRWRGVGGTIWADLSATMSHVGRHAYTGSMLDGALEGS
;
A
#
# COMPACT_ATOMS: atom_id res chain seq x y z
N ALA A 1 9.73 -2.56 -41.38
CA ALA A 1 9.32 -1.26 -40.81
C ALA A 1 9.15 -1.45 -39.29
N ALA A 2 10.13 -1.02 -38.50
CA ALA A 2 10.12 -1.19 -37.06
C ALA A 2 9.21 -0.13 -36.42
N LEU A 3 8.15 -0.57 -35.74
CA LEU A 3 7.29 0.28 -34.91
C LEU A 3 8.15 0.95 -33.83
N ARG A 4 8.24 2.28 -33.90
CA ARG A 4 8.83 3.11 -32.84
C ARG A 4 8.00 2.90 -31.57
N ARG A 5 8.54 2.15 -30.60
CA ARG A 5 8.06 2.15 -29.22
C ARG A 5 8.15 3.60 -28.74
N GLY A 6 7.01 4.23 -28.48
CA GLY A 6 6.95 5.55 -27.89
C GLY A 6 7.72 5.54 -26.58
N THR A 7 8.61 6.52 -26.40
CA THR A 7 9.30 6.74 -25.13
C THR A 7 8.23 6.95 -24.06
N PRO A 8 8.17 6.15 -22.97
CA PRO A 8 7.24 6.43 -21.89
C PRO A 8 7.52 7.83 -21.35
N ALA A 9 6.47 8.52 -20.90
CA ALA A 9 6.58 9.85 -20.31
C ALA A 9 7.66 9.82 -19.22
N ARG A 10 8.72 10.63 -19.39
CA ARG A 10 9.78 10.73 -18.39
C ARG A 10 9.21 11.46 -17.18
N LEU A 11 9.04 10.72 -16.08
CA LEU A 11 8.77 11.29 -14.76
C LEU A 11 9.94 12.25 -14.42
N ARG A 12 9.61 13.51 -14.14
CA ARG A 12 10.59 14.49 -13.66
C ARG A 12 10.80 14.24 -12.17
N ASP A 13 12.06 14.12 -11.77
CA ASP A 13 12.55 14.24 -10.40
C ASP A 13 12.07 13.21 -9.36
N GLY A 14 12.43 11.93 -9.57
CA GLY A 14 12.49 10.92 -8.49
C GLY A 14 11.15 10.43 -7.95
N LEU A 15 10.03 10.97 -8.44
CA LEU A 15 8.70 10.51 -8.10
C LEU A 15 8.32 9.32 -8.99
N HIS A 16 8.60 8.11 -8.52
CA HIS A 16 8.07 6.89 -9.13
C HIS A 16 6.67 6.64 -8.54
N TYR A 17 5.61 6.85 -9.33
CA TYR A 17 4.32 6.24 -8.99
C TYR A 17 4.50 4.73 -9.10
N VAL A 18 4.68 4.04 -7.98
CA VAL A 18 4.75 2.57 -7.95
C VAL A 18 3.31 2.05 -8.08
N LEU A 19 2.79 2.15 -9.29
CA LEU A 19 1.51 1.54 -9.67
C LEU A 19 1.83 0.26 -10.43
N HIS A 20 1.28 -0.85 -9.97
CA HIS A 20 1.27 -2.07 -10.75
C HIS A 20 0.02 -2.00 -11.61
N ALA A 21 0.18 -1.77 -12.91
CA ALA A 21 -0.94 -1.62 -13.83
C ALA A 21 -0.59 -2.24 -15.17
N GLN A 22 -1.60 -2.77 -15.85
CA GLN A 22 -1.40 -3.28 -17.20
C GLN A 22 -1.19 -2.12 -18.19
N PRO A 23 -0.06 -2.08 -18.94
CA PRO A 23 0.23 -0.98 -19.85
C PRO A 23 -0.88 -0.71 -20.88
N GLY A 24 -1.57 -1.76 -21.32
CA GLY A 24 -2.71 -1.64 -22.24
C GLY A 24 -3.88 -0.85 -21.66
N LYS A 25 -4.27 -1.13 -20.41
CA LYS A 25 -5.35 -0.40 -19.71
C LYS A 25 -4.99 1.07 -19.48
N VAL A 26 -3.72 1.34 -19.16
CA VAL A 26 -3.23 2.72 -19.01
C VAL A 26 -3.27 3.46 -20.34
N GLN A 27 -2.79 2.83 -21.42
CA GLN A 27 -2.82 3.44 -22.75
C GLN A 27 -4.25 3.71 -23.22
N GLU A 28 -5.16 2.76 -23.04
CA GLU A 28 -6.58 2.92 -23.37
C GLU A 28 -7.21 4.08 -22.57
N ALA A 29 -6.93 4.17 -21.27
CA ALA A 29 -7.42 5.29 -20.45
C ALA A 29 -6.92 6.64 -20.99
N LEU A 30 -5.65 6.73 -21.38
CA LEU A 30 -5.09 7.95 -21.99
C LEU A 30 -5.72 8.26 -23.35
N ASP A 31 -5.88 7.25 -24.22
CA ASP A 31 -6.43 7.41 -25.57
C ASP A 31 -7.90 7.84 -25.55
N THR A 32 -8.65 7.37 -24.55
CA THR A 32 -10.07 7.72 -24.35
C THR A 32 -10.28 9.00 -23.53
N GLY A 33 -9.19 9.59 -23.00
CA GLY A 33 -9.27 10.75 -22.11
C GLY A 33 -9.83 10.44 -20.72
N SER A 34 -9.87 9.16 -20.32
CA SER A 34 -10.23 8.75 -18.97
C SER A 34 -9.16 9.20 -17.97
N ARG A 35 -9.61 9.67 -16.81
CA ARG A 35 -8.73 10.00 -15.67
C ARG A 35 -8.56 8.83 -14.71
N MET A 36 -9.40 7.82 -14.81
CA MET A 36 -9.37 6.66 -13.93
C MET A 36 -8.92 5.45 -14.71
N VAL A 37 -8.00 4.68 -14.13
CA VAL A 37 -7.57 3.39 -14.67
C VAL A 37 -7.63 2.35 -13.58
N GLU A 38 -8.11 1.16 -13.92
CA GLU A 38 -8.03 0.01 -13.03
C GLU A 38 -6.59 -0.48 -12.97
N VAL A 39 -6.07 -0.66 -11.76
CA VAL A 39 -4.69 -1.08 -11.49
C VAL A 39 -4.67 -2.38 -10.69
N ASP A 40 -3.56 -3.09 -10.78
CA ASP A 40 -3.32 -4.33 -10.05
C ASP A 40 -2.95 -4.07 -8.58
N ALA A 41 -2.22 -2.98 -8.31
CA ALA A 41 -1.86 -2.51 -6.97
C ALA A 41 -1.36 -1.06 -6.98
N GLY A 42 -1.39 -0.40 -5.82
CA GLY A 42 -0.82 0.94 -5.62
C GLY A 42 -0.49 1.20 -4.15
N PRO A 43 0.24 2.29 -3.85
CA PRO A 43 0.72 2.58 -2.50
C PRO A 43 -0.41 3.02 -1.58
N THR A 44 -0.41 2.53 -0.35
CA THR A 44 -1.45 2.85 0.65
C THR A 44 -1.29 4.25 1.27
N GLY A 45 -0.11 4.86 1.15
CA GLY A 45 0.16 6.21 1.67
C GLY A 45 -0.73 7.31 1.08
N CYS A 46 -1.36 7.07 -0.07
CA CYS A 46 -2.39 7.95 -0.64
C CYS A 46 -3.53 7.12 -1.27
N MET A 47 -4.05 6.17 -0.50
CA MET A 47 -5.15 5.31 -0.95
C MET A 47 -6.42 5.63 -0.17
N LEU A 48 -7.51 5.85 -0.91
CA LEU A 48 -8.84 5.92 -0.31
C LEU A 48 -9.46 4.52 -0.29
N ILE A 49 -9.71 3.99 0.91
CA ILE A 49 -10.29 2.66 1.11
C ILE A 49 -11.71 2.81 1.65
N ARG A 50 -12.70 2.24 0.96
CA ARG A 50 -14.08 2.23 1.44
C ARG A 50 -14.18 1.38 2.71
N ARG A 51 -14.83 1.87 3.76
CA ARG A 51 -14.95 1.19 5.06
C ARG A 51 -15.35 -0.30 4.95
N GLY A 52 -16.37 -0.59 4.14
CA GLY A 52 -16.88 -1.96 3.95
C GLY A 52 -15.89 -2.95 3.32
N VAL A 53 -14.75 -2.48 2.78
CA VAL A 53 -13.67 -3.37 2.32
C VAL A 53 -13.17 -4.23 3.47
N PHE A 54 -13.04 -3.67 4.68
CA PHE A 54 -12.53 -4.42 5.82
C PHE A 54 -13.52 -5.48 6.29
N GLU A 55 -14.82 -5.21 6.27
CA GLU A 55 -15.86 -6.20 6.60
C GLU A 55 -15.78 -7.42 5.67
N VAL A 56 -15.63 -7.19 4.36
CA VAL A 56 -15.45 -8.27 3.38
C VAL A 56 -14.16 -9.04 3.63
N LEU A 57 -13.05 -8.34 3.93
CA LEU A 57 -11.77 -8.98 4.21
C LEU A 57 -11.78 -9.79 5.52
N GLN A 58 -12.54 -9.36 6.54
CA GLN A 58 -12.72 -10.11 7.78
C GLN A 58 -13.40 -11.45 7.53
N GLU A 59 -14.46 -11.44 6.73
CA GLU A 59 -15.25 -12.63 6.42
C GLU A 59 -14.46 -13.61 5.52
N ALA A 60 -13.72 -13.09 4.55
CA ALA A 60 -12.92 -13.91 3.64
C ALA A 60 -11.61 -14.42 4.24
N TYR A 61 -11.00 -13.69 5.18
CA TYR A 61 -9.69 -14.00 5.75
C TYR A 61 -9.69 -13.99 7.28
N PRO A 62 -10.45 -14.89 7.95
CA PRO A 62 -10.55 -14.92 9.41
C PRO A 62 -9.20 -15.14 10.11
N ASP A 63 -8.24 -15.81 9.45
CA ASP A 63 -6.88 -16.07 9.98
C ASP A 63 -6.01 -14.80 10.13
N LEU A 64 -6.46 -13.67 9.58
CA LEU A 64 -5.80 -12.37 9.81
C LEU A 64 -6.17 -11.75 11.14
N HIS A 65 -7.15 -12.29 11.86
CA HIS A 65 -7.46 -11.90 13.22
C HIS A 65 -6.36 -12.36 14.16
N CYS A 66 -5.88 -11.47 15.04
CA CYS A 66 -4.89 -11.83 16.04
C CYS A 66 -5.06 -11.00 17.31
N SER A 67 -4.48 -11.50 18.39
CA SER A 67 -4.31 -10.77 19.64
C SER A 67 -2.90 -10.21 19.74
N ILE A 68 -2.77 -8.96 20.19
CA ILE A 68 -1.48 -8.42 20.60
C ILE A 68 -1.37 -8.53 22.11
N SER A 69 -0.37 -9.29 22.58
CA SER A 69 0.04 -9.33 23.97
C SER A 69 1.41 -8.70 24.09
N GLY A 70 1.53 -7.66 24.92
CA GLY A 70 2.78 -6.94 25.12
C GLY A 70 2.80 -6.18 26.44
N SER A 71 3.87 -5.43 26.67
CA SER A 71 3.92 -4.45 27.74
C SER A 71 4.19 -3.06 27.16
N HIS A 72 3.36 -2.09 27.54
CA HIS A 72 3.55 -0.68 27.21
C HIS A 72 3.72 0.09 28.52
N ALA A 73 4.86 0.78 28.68
CA ALA A 73 5.21 1.49 29.91
C ALA A 73 5.07 0.64 31.20
N GLY A 74 5.48 -0.64 31.14
CA GLY A 74 5.43 -1.56 32.29
C GLY A 74 4.05 -2.12 32.61
N ARG A 75 3.00 -1.80 31.84
CA ARG A 75 1.66 -2.38 31.97
C ARG A 75 1.44 -3.44 30.92
N ALA A 76 0.92 -4.60 31.31
CA ALA A 76 0.46 -5.60 30.36
C ALA A 76 -0.68 -5.01 29.53
N THR A 77 -0.49 -4.97 28.21
CA THR A 77 -1.52 -4.58 27.26
C THR A 77 -1.95 -5.80 26.48
N HIS A 78 -3.25 -6.11 26.55
CA HIS A 78 -3.90 -7.12 25.74
C HIS A 78 -4.88 -6.41 24.81
N TYR A 79 -4.66 -6.50 23.51
CA TYR A 79 -5.60 -6.02 22.51
C TYR A 79 -6.19 -7.25 21.81
N ASP A 80 -7.43 -7.58 22.14
CA ASP A 80 -8.14 -8.75 21.60
C ASP A 80 -8.59 -8.57 20.15
N VAL A 81 -8.63 -7.32 19.66
CA VAL A 81 -9.16 -6.99 18.33
C VAL A 81 -8.06 -6.35 17.51
N TRP A 82 -7.26 -7.17 16.82
CA TRP A 82 -6.30 -6.72 15.83
C TRP A 82 -6.45 -7.51 14.53
N TRP A 83 -6.35 -6.81 13.40
CA TRP A 83 -6.44 -7.41 12.08
C TRP A 83 -5.21 -7.08 11.23
N ARG A 84 -4.68 -8.11 10.58
CA ARG A 84 -3.42 -8.08 9.85
C ARG A 84 -3.59 -7.88 8.34
N PHE A 85 -4.48 -7.00 7.91
CA PHE A 85 -4.79 -6.81 6.49
C PHE A 85 -3.60 -6.33 5.65
N PHE A 86 -2.67 -5.62 6.29
CA PHE A 86 -1.46 -5.06 5.68
C PHE A 86 -0.20 -5.88 5.97
N ASP A 87 -0.30 -7.07 6.55
CA ASP A 87 0.87 -7.95 6.67
C ASP A 87 1.47 -8.24 5.30
N THR A 88 2.80 -8.28 5.23
CA THR A 88 3.52 -8.68 4.02
C THR A 88 3.12 -10.09 3.60
N MET A 89 3.40 -10.43 2.34
CA MET A 89 3.04 -11.70 1.76
C MET A 89 4.18 -12.20 0.89
N VAL A 90 4.30 -13.52 0.74
CA VAL A 90 5.11 -14.12 -0.32
C VAL A 90 4.14 -14.67 -1.37
N SER A 91 4.35 -14.31 -2.64
CA SER A 91 3.53 -14.80 -3.74
C SER A 91 3.74 -16.30 -3.95
N GLU A 92 2.84 -16.92 -4.72
CA GLU A 92 2.97 -18.33 -5.13
C GLU A 92 4.28 -18.60 -5.90
N ASP A 93 4.78 -17.59 -6.61
CA ASP A 93 6.03 -17.64 -7.36
C ASP A 93 7.28 -17.34 -6.50
N GLY A 94 7.09 -17.14 -5.19
CA GLY A 94 8.17 -16.87 -4.23
C GLY A 94 8.59 -15.39 -4.14
N GLU A 95 7.84 -14.47 -4.73
CA GLU A 95 8.13 -13.03 -4.67
C GLU A 95 7.66 -12.41 -3.36
N PHE A 96 8.51 -11.63 -2.69
CA PHE A 96 8.10 -10.86 -1.52
C PHE A 96 7.26 -9.65 -1.93
N LEU A 97 6.09 -9.51 -1.30
CA LEU A 97 5.16 -8.40 -1.50
C LEU A 97 5.14 -7.53 -0.24
N GLY A 98 5.44 -6.25 -0.41
CA GLY A 98 5.29 -5.22 0.63
C GLY A 98 3.83 -5.08 1.12
N GLU A 99 3.64 -4.39 2.23
CA GLU A 99 2.35 -4.27 2.94
C GLU A 99 1.17 -3.82 2.04
N ASP A 100 1.43 -2.82 1.21
CA ASP A 100 0.52 -2.17 0.30
C ASP A 100 0.15 -3.08 -0.87
N ILE A 101 1.14 -3.76 -1.46
CA ILE A 101 0.91 -4.73 -2.53
C ILE A 101 0.18 -5.98 -1.99
N ALA A 102 0.54 -6.44 -0.80
CA ALA A 102 -0.09 -7.57 -0.14
C ALA A 102 -1.57 -7.28 0.18
N PHE A 103 -1.88 -6.08 0.70
CA PHE A 103 -3.26 -5.62 0.89
C PHE A 103 -4.04 -5.60 -0.43
N CYS A 104 -3.48 -5.01 -1.48
CA CYS A 104 -4.09 -4.97 -2.81
C CYS A 104 -4.39 -6.38 -3.34
N ARG A 105 -3.46 -7.32 -3.14
CA ARG A 105 -3.63 -8.71 -3.55
C ARG A 105 -4.75 -9.42 -2.78
N ARG A 106 -4.87 -9.21 -1.46
CA ARG A 106 -5.99 -9.72 -0.65
C ARG A 106 -7.33 -9.17 -1.15
N TRP A 107 -7.42 -7.87 -1.38
CA TRP A 107 -8.65 -7.24 -1.86
C TRP A 107 -9.08 -7.77 -3.23
N ARG A 108 -8.13 -7.94 -4.16
CA ARG A 108 -8.43 -8.55 -5.47
C ARG A 108 -8.78 -10.03 -5.38
N GLY A 109 -8.21 -10.75 -4.42
CA GLY A 109 -8.52 -12.16 -4.16
C GLY A 109 -9.99 -12.42 -3.83
N VAL A 110 -10.69 -11.42 -3.29
CA VAL A 110 -12.14 -11.45 -3.02
C VAL A 110 -12.98 -10.76 -4.10
N GLY A 111 -12.40 -10.51 -5.28
CA GLY A 111 -13.09 -9.86 -6.42
C GLY A 111 -13.12 -8.34 -6.35
N GLY A 112 -12.36 -7.73 -5.45
CA GLY A 112 -12.24 -6.28 -5.35
C GLY A 112 -11.48 -5.65 -6.51
N THR A 113 -11.86 -4.43 -6.89
CA THR A 113 -11.14 -3.62 -7.89
C THR A 113 -10.37 -2.50 -7.24
N ILE A 114 -9.26 -2.09 -7.85
CA ILE A 114 -8.42 -0.97 -7.41
C ILE A 114 -8.30 0.01 -8.58
N TRP A 115 -8.44 1.29 -8.28
CA TRP A 115 -8.45 2.34 -9.30
C TRP A 115 -7.45 3.43 -8.94
N ALA A 116 -6.69 3.88 -9.94
CA ALA A 116 -5.79 5.01 -9.82
C ALA A 116 -6.37 6.22 -10.57
N ASP A 117 -6.31 7.40 -9.94
CA ASP A 117 -6.58 8.68 -10.58
C ASP A 117 -5.30 9.20 -11.23
N LEU A 118 -5.25 9.16 -12.55
CA LEU A 118 -4.14 9.63 -13.37
C LEU A 118 -3.99 11.15 -13.38
N SER A 119 -5.00 11.89 -12.90
CA SER A 119 -4.95 13.35 -12.78
C SER A 119 -4.44 13.84 -11.43
N ALA A 120 -4.30 12.95 -10.45
CA ALA A 120 -3.77 13.28 -9.14
C ALA A 120 -2.30 13.71 -9.26
N THR A 121 -1.97 14.87 -8.69
CA THR A 121 -0.59 15.32 -8.53
C THR A 121 -0.14 15.03 -7.11
N MET A 122 0.87 14.20 -6.97
CA MET A 122 1.45 13.85 -5.68
C MET A 122 2.89 14.34 -5.59
N SER A 123 3.28 14.78 -4.40
CA SER A 123 4.66 15.12 -4.06
C SER A 123 5.06 14.29 -2.85
N HIS A 124 6.18 13.58 -2.94
CA HIS A 124 6.76 12.84 -1.82
C HIS A 124 7.91 13.66 -1.22
N VAL A 125 7.75 14.16 0.00
CA VAL A 125 8.80 14.87 0.73
C VAL A 125 9.43 13.92 1.74
N GLY A 126 10.52 13.26 1.36
CA GLY A 126 11.29 12.39 2.25
C GLY A 126 12.65 12.99 2.55
N ARG A 127 12.80 13.74 3.67
CA ARG A 127 14.13 14.15 4.16
C ARG A 127 14.21 14.64 5.62
N HIS A 128 13.43 14.06 6.53
CA HIS A 128 13.67 14.26 7.97
C HIS A 128 14.31 12.99 8.55
N ALA A 129 15.56 13.12 8.99
CA ALA A 129 16.18 12.13 9.87
C ALA A 129 15.63 12.35 11.27
N TYR A 130 14.89 11.39 11.78
CA TYR A 130 14.50 11.36 13.19
C TYR A 130 15.61 10.66 13.95
N THR A 131 16.36 11.42 14.76
CA THR A 131 17.34 10.88 15.69
C THR A 131 16.67 10.77 17.05
N GLY A 132 16.69 9.59 17.67
CA GLY A 132 16.26 9.39 19.05
C GLY A 132 17.14 8.33 19.70
N SER A 133 17.54 8.56 20.96
CA SER A 133 18.20 7.57 21.79
C SER A 133 17.26 7.12 22.91
N MET A 134 17.22 5.80 23.17
CA MET A 134 16.53 5.24 24.33
C MET A 134 17.11 5.74 25.66
N LEU A 135 18.33 6.31 25.64
CA LEU A 135 18.98 6.93 26.80
C LEU A 135 18.51 8.38 27.03
N ASP A 136 17.93 9.05 26.03
CA ASP A 136 17.51 10.45 26.16
C ASP A 136 16.33 10.60 27.13
N GLY A 137 15.52 9.55 27.33
CA GLY A 137 14.43 9.52 28.33
C GLY A 137 14.84 9.07 29.73
N ALA A 138 16.09 8.63 29.94
CA ALA A 138 16.55 8.11 31.23
C ALA A 138 17.15 9.18 32.16
N LEU A 139 17.33 10.42 31.67
CA LEU A 139 18.04 11.49 32.39
C LEU A 139 17.11 12.56 33.00
N GLU A 140 15.79 12.50 32.80
CA GLU A 140 14.83 13.45 33.39
C GLU A 140 14.23 12.96 34.73
N GLY A 141 14.76 11.86 35.30
CA GLY A 141 14.23 11.22 36.49
C GLY A 141 15.23 11.00 37.64
N SER A 142 16.30 11.80 37.74
CA SER A 142 17.23 11.80 38.89
C SER A 142 17.20 13.10 39.66
#